data_AF-A0A9E3NNJ8-F1
#
_entry.id   AF-A0A9E3NNJ8-F1
#
_cell.length_a   1.000
_cell.length_b   1.000
_cell.length_c   1.000
_cell.angle_alpha   90.00
_cell.angle_beta   90.00
_cell.angle_gamma   90.00
#
_symmetry.space_group_name_H-M   'P 1'
#
loop_
_entity.id
_entity.type
_entity.pdbx_description
1 polymer ?
#
loop_
_entity_poly.entity_id
_entity_poly.type
_entity_poly.pdbx_seq_one_letter_code
_entity_poly.pdbx_strand_id
1 'polypeptide(L)'
;MKKEKLKASIEVDDGTLDNWTQLLVKDKDDRDLFLIEKNEVIEGELGQEEIEEFKEEIVECKPTSAVKWLLGYFDKVKVIYAFQILNSVDNDESWNIVGVLKSKIWSETEGILQADNEGFSNEQGYHILWQFSDNASGPWYMAVKDSSDNFVNFKMDLGDKKQRQEFFDGRVPKGAELV
;
A
#
# COMPACT_ATOMS: atom_id res chain seq x y z
N MET A 1 -10.11 -21.16 -19.79
CA MET A 1 -10.81 -19.89 -19.50
C MET A 1 -10.32 -18.84 -20.48
N LYS A 2 -11.20 -18.18 -21.23
CA LYS A 2 -10.83 -16.95 -21.94
C LYS A 2 -10.58 -15.89 -20.87
N LYS A 3 -9.38 -15.32 -20.80
CA LYS A 3 -9.16 -14.09 -20.03
C LYS A 3 -10.00 -13.02 -20.73
N GLU A 4 -11.12 -12.63 -20.13
CA GLU A 4 -11.81 -11.43 -20.60
C GLU A 4 -10.84 -10.26 -20.47
N LYS A 5 -10.75 -9.45 -21.53
CA LYS A 5 -9.91 -8.26 -21.51
C LYS A 5 -10.63 -7.23 -20.65
N LEU A 6 -10.01 -6.86 -19.54
CA LEU A 6 -10.43 -5.70 -18.75
C LEU A 6 -10.53 -4.48 -19.67
N LYS A 7 -11.59 -3.69 -19.50
CA LYS A 7 -11.82 -2.46 -20.25
C LYS A 7 -12.08 -1.33 -19.27
N ALA A 8 -11.21 -0.32 -19.32
CA ALA A 8 -11.33 0.91 -18.57
C ALA A 8 -10.88 2.09 -19.45
N SER A 9 -11.41 3.28 -19.17
CA SER A 9 -10.87 4.54 -19.67
C SER A 9 -10.25 5.33 -18.52
N ILE A 10 -9.28 6.17 -18.86
CA ILE A 10 -8.63 7.10 -17.94
C ILE A 10 -8.77 8.49 -18.55
N GLU A 11 -9.25 9.43 -17.76
CA GLU A 11 -9.35 10.83 -18.14
C GLU A 11 -8.64 11.72 -17.11
N VAL A 12 -8.19 12.89 -17.55
CA VAL A 12 -7.65 13.91 -16.65
C VAL A 12 -8.83 14.61 -16.00
N ASP A 13 -8.95 14.46 -14.68
CA ASP A 13 -9.99 15.13 -13.90
C ASP A 13 -9.50 16.51 -13.44
N ASP A 14 -8.21 16.63 -13.08
CA ASP A 14 -7.56 17.90 -12.74
C ASP A 14 -6.17 18.04 -13.38
N GLY A 15 -5.85 19.26 -13.80
CA GLY A 15 -4.62 19.63 -14.50
C GLY A 15 -4.67 19.46 -16.03
N THR A 16 -3.58 18.97 -16.62
CA THR A 16 -3.43 18.78 -18.08
C THR A 16 -2.80 17.43 -18.39
N LEU A 17 -2.87 16.97 -19.64
CA LEU A 17 -2.25 15.68 -20.04
C LEU A 17 -0.75 15.59 -19.69
N ASP A 18 -0.01 16.68 -19.83
CA ASP A 18 1.43 16.73 -19.56
C ASP A 18 1.74 17.00 -18.07
N ASN A 19 0.78 17.56 -17.33
CA ASN A 19 0.91 17.89 -15.92
C ASN A 19 -0.43 17.74 -15.20
N TRP A 20 -0.85 16.50 -15.00
CA TRP A 20 -2.07 16.16 -14.29
C TRP A 20 -1.78 16.03 -12.80
N THR A 21 -2.80 16.31 -12.00
CA THR A 21 -2.81 16.15 -10.54
C THR A 21 -3.84 15.09 -10.13
N GLN A 22 -4.87 14.88 -10.95
CA GLN A 22 -5.89 13.86 -10.71
C GLN A 22 -6.32 13.17 -12.01
N LEU A 23 -6.46 11.84 -11.96
CA LEU A 23 -7.00 11.02 -13.05
C LEU A 23 -8.26 10.31 -12.58
N LEU A 24 -9.32 10.35 -13.38
CA LEU A 24 -10.53 9.57 -13.18
C LEU A 24 -10.50 8.30 -14.03
N VAL A 25 -10.71 7.15 -13.39
CA VAL A 25 -10.79 5.85 -14.04
C VAL A 25 -12.25 5.40 -14.11
N LYS A 26 -12.71 5.07 -15.31
CA LYS A 26 -14.07 4.56 -15.54
C LYS A 26 -14.06 3.14 -16.10
N ASP A 27 -15.11 2.39 -15.85
CA ASP A 27 -15.32 1.09 -16.48
C ASP A 27 -15.90 1.19 -17.90
N LYS A 28 -16.13 0.04 -18.53
CA LYS A 28 -16.72 -0.07 -19.87
C LYS A 28 -18.14 0.49 -19.99
N ASP A 29 -18.84 0.68 -18.88
CA ASP A 29 -20.21 1.18 -18.80
C ASP A 29 -20.23 2.67 -18.38
N ASP A 30 -19.07 3.34 -18.43
CA ASP A 30 -18.86 4.75 -18.10
C ASP A 30 -19.13 5.07 -16.62
N ARG A 31 -19.00 4.08 -15.73
CA ARG A 31 -19.11 4.28 -14.28
C ARG A 31 -17.76 4.69 -13.70
N ASP A 32 -17.78 5.76 -12.90
CA ASP A 32 -16.63 6.27 -12.17
C ASP A 32 -16.19 5.26 -11.10
N LEU A 33 -15.02 4.66 -11.28
CA LEU A 33 -14.49 3.64 -10.37
C LEU A 33 -13.65 4.24 -9.26
N PHE A 34 -12.61 5.01 -9.61
CA PHE A 34 -11.70 5.60 -8.63
C PHE A 34 -10.93 6.77 -9.23
N LEU A 35 -10.44 7.63 -8.34
CA LEU A 35 -9.49 8.69 -8.68
C LEU A 35 -8.07 8.25 -8.32
N ILE A 36 -7.11 8.67 -9.13
CA ILE A 36 -5.68 8.60 -8.80
C ILE A 36 -5.20 10.04 -8.63
N GLU A 37 -4.80 10.40 -7.42
CA GLU A 37 -4.18 11.69 -7.12
C GLU A 37 -2.66 11.55 -7.13
N LYS A 38 -1.97 12.55 -7.68
CA LYS A 38 -0.50 12.64 -7.68
C LYS A 38 -0.08 13.78 -6.77
N ASN A 39 0.28 13.44 -5.54
CA ASN A 39 0.68 14.39 -4.52
C ASN A 39 2.22 14.45 -4.49
N GLU A 40 2.79 15.45 -5.14
CA GLU A 40 4.24 15.67 -5.10
C GLU A 40 4.67 16.14 -3.70
N VAL A 41 5.80 15.63 -3.21
CA VAL A 41 6.32 15.99 -1.89
C VAL A 41 7.13 17.27 -2.02
N ILE A 42 6.41 18.39 -1.94
CA ILE A 42 6.93 19.77 -2.03
C ILE A 42 6.62 20.52 -0.74
N GLU A 43 7.51 21.42 -0.33
CA GLU A 43 7.34 22.19 0.90
C GLU A 43 6.04 23.02 0.88
N GLY A 44 5.17 22.80 1.86
CA GLY A 44 3.88 23.47 2.01
C GLY A 44 2.74 22.91 1.15
N GLU A 45 2.96 21.76 0.51
CA GLU A 45 1.93 21.07 -0.30
C GLU A 45 1.46 19.77 0.35
N LEU A 46 0.33 19.25 -0.15
CA LEU A 46 -0.36 18.08 0.40
C LEU A 46 0.56 16.86 0.56
N GLY A 47 1.45 16.60 -0.41
CA GLY A 47 2.36 15.46 -0.32
C GLY A 47 3.38 15.56 0.84
N GLN A 48 3.75 16.78 1.27
CA GLN A 48 4.55 16.93 2.49
C GLN A 48 3.69 16.68 3.73
N GLU A 49 2.50 17.27 3.78
CA GLU A 49 1.56 17.12 4.91
C GLU A 49 1.26 15.63 5.16
N GLU A 50 0.95 14.86 4.11
CA GLU A 50 0.71 13.41 4.19
C GLU A 50 1.93 12.65 4.77
N ILE A 51 3.15 13.00 4.37
CA ILE A 51 4.37 12.38 4.90
C ILE A 51 4.55 12.70 6.39
N GLU A 52 4.26 13.93 6.80
CA GLU A 52 4.34 14.34 8.20
C GLU A 52 3.30 13.61 9.05
N GLU A 53 2.06 13.51 8.58
CA GLU A 53 1.00 12.72 9.22
C GLU A 53 1.40 11.25 9.36
N PHE A 54 1.89 10.61 8.28
CA PHE A 54 2.37 9.23 8.37
C PHE A 54 3.50 9.07 9.40
N LYS A 55 4.45 10.02 9.46
CA LYS A 55 5.54 9.98 10.44
C LYS A 55 5.00 10.01 11.87
N GLU A 56 3.97 10.82 12.14
CA GLU A 56 3.33 10.93 13.45
C GLU A 56 2.52 9.70 13.82
N GLU A 57 1.73 9.16 12.88
CA GLU A 57 0.84 8.02 13.11
C GLU A 57 1.60 6.73 13.42
N ILE A 58 2.74 6.50 12.77
CA ILE A 58 3.43 5.20 12.88
C ILE A 58 4.33 5.09 14.11
N VAL A 59 4.59 6.15 14.87
CA VAL A 59 5.61 6.17 15.95
C VAL A 59 5.36 5.05 16.97
N GLU A 60 4.09 4.81 17.31
CA GLU A 60 3.68 3.82 18.30
C GLU A 60 3.34 2.44 17.69
N CYS A 61 3.31 2.35 16.36
CA CYS A 61 3.04 1.11 15.64
C CYS A 61 4.18 0.08 15.81
N LYS A 62 3.89 -1.15 15.36
CA LYS A 62 4.80 -2.30 15.50
C LYS A 62 5.00 -3.01 14.17
N PRO A 63 6.16 -3.66 13.98
CA PRO A 63 7.35 -3.63 14.82
C PRO A 63 8.12 -2.31 14.76
N THR A 64 8.85 -1.98 15.84
CA THR A 64 9.68 -0.76 15.90
C THR A 64 10.78 -0.73 14.83
N SER A 65 11.25 -1.90 14.36
CA SER A 65 12.21 -1.98 13.25
C SER A 65 11.62 -1.46 11.93
N ALA A 66 10.33 -1.73 11.66
CA ALA A 66 9.65 -1.20 10.50
C ALA A 66 9.40 0.30 10.61
N VAL A 67 9.00 0.78 11.79
CA VAL A 67 8.86 2.24 12.06
C VAL A 67 10.17 2.95 11.74
N LYS A 68 11.29 2.48 12.28
CA LYS A 68 12.61 3.08 12.03
C LYS A 68 12.96 3.10 10.54
N TRP A 69 12.67 2.02 9.84
CA TRP A 69 12.93 1.93 8.41
C TRP A 69 12.04 2.89 7.61
N LEU A 70 10.75 2.95 7.91
CA LEU A 70 9.78 3.84 7.26
C LEU A 70 10.12 5.31 7.45
N LEU A 71 10.51 5.73 8.67
CA LEU A 71 10.95 7.10 8.92
C LEU A 71 12.11 7.52 8.01
N GLY A 72 13.08 6.62 7.79
CA GLY A 72 14.19 6.86 6.87
C GLY A 72 13.81 6.71 5.38
N TYR A 73 12.75 5.96 5.07
CA TYR A 73 12.22 5.83 3.72
C TYR A 73 11.46 7.09 3.30
N PHE A 74 10.62 7.65 4.20
CA PHE A 74 9.80 8.83 3.94
C PHE A 74 10.61 10.05 3.53
N ASP A 75 11.83 10.24 4.04
CA ASP A 75 12.72 11.33 3.62
C ASP A 75 13.13 11.26 2.14
N LYS A 76 13.00 10.08 1.53
CA LYS A 76 13.32 9.84 0.11
C LYS A 76 12.11 9.93 -0.80
N VAL A 77 10.90 9.91 -0.26
CA VAL A 77 9.67 9.97 -1.05
C VAL A 77 9.61 11.32 -1.80
N LYS A 78 9.13 11.27 -3.04
CA LYS A 78 8.98 12.44 -3.92
C LYS A 78 7.56 12.62 -4.43
N VAL A 79 6.76 11.56 -4.41
CA VAL A 79 5.38 11.58 -4.84
C VAL A 79 4.61 10.48 -4.12
N ILE A 80 3.38 10.79 -3.74
CA ILE A 80 2.38 9.84 -3.26
C ILE A 80 1.32 9.72 -4.35
N TYR A 81 0.96 8.47 -4.69
CA TYR A 81 -0.16 8.19 -5.57
C TYR A 81 -1.32 7.64 -4.74
N ALA A 82 -2.30 8.49 -4.44
CA ALA A 82 -3.46 8.10 -3.63
C ALA A 82 -4.57 7.54 -4.53
N PHE A 83 -5.13 6.40 -4.15
CA PHE A 83 -6.23 5.74 -4.87
C PHE A 83 -7.52 5.93 -4.08
N GLN A 84 -8.37 6.85 -4.52
CA GLN A 84 -9.67 7.10 -3.89
C GLN A 84 -10.74 6.20 -4.52
N ILE A 85 -11.04 5.09 -3.85
CA ILE A 85 -12.02 4.10 -4.33
C ILE A 85 -13.44 4.66 -4.19
N LEU A 86 -14.18 4.72 -5.31
CA LEU A 86 -15.57 5.16 -5.34
C LEU A 86 -16.53 3.97 -5.21
N ASN A 87 -17.81 4.27 -4.93
CA ASN A 87 -18.86 3.27 -4.68
C ASN A 87 -19.11 2.31 -5.85
N SER A 88 -18.69 2.65 -7.07
CA SER A 88 -18.87 1.79 -8.25
C SER A 88 -17.89 0.62 -8.30
N VAL A 89 -16.88 0.58 -7.42
CA VAL A 89 -15.99 -0.58 -7.25
C VAL A 89 -16.68 -1.61 -6.36
N ASP A 90 -17.60 -2.36 -6.98
CA ASP A 90 -18.56 -3.24 -6.31
C ASP A 90 -18.44 -4.71 -6.71
N ASN A 91 -17.50 -5.04 -7.59
CA ASN A 91 -17.34 -6.39 -8.15
C ASN A 91 -15.88 -6.72 -8.49
N ASP A 92 -15.61 -8.00 -8.75
CA ASP A 92 -14.26 -8.50 -9.04
C ASP A 92 -13.62 -7.83 -10.27
N GLU A 93 -14.39 -7.50 -11.32
CA GLU A 93 -13.85 -6.83 -12.50
C GLU A 93 -13.34 -5.43 -12.15
N SER A 94 -14.13 -4.66 -11.39
CA SER A 94 -13.75 -3.31 -10.94
C SER A 94 -12.53 -3.34 -10.00
N TRP A 95 -12.47 -4.28 -9.06
CA TRP A 95 -11.30 -4.47 -8.20
C TRP A 95 -10.05 -4.92 -8.98
N ASN A 96 -10.22 -5.72 -10.03
CA ASN A 96 -9.13 -6.10 -10.91
C ASN A 96 -8.57 -4.88 -11.68
N ILE A 97 -9.43 -3.93 -12.09
CA ILE A 97 -8.98 -2.68 -12.74
C ILE A 97 -8.13 -1.85 -11.76
N VAL A 98 -8.60 -1.66 -10.52
CA VAL A 98 -7.83 -1.01 -9.45
C VAL A 98 -6.48 -1.69 -9.27
N GLY A 99 -6.50 -3.02 -9.11
CA GLY A 99 -5.30 -3.83 -8.90
C GLY A 99 -4.28 -3.70 -10.04
N VAL A 100 -4.73 -3.69 -11.30
CA VAL A 100 -3.84 -3.56 -12.47
C VAL A 100 -3.19 -2.19 -12.51
N LEU A 101 -3.95 -1.10 -12.32
CA LEU A 101 -3.39 0.25 -12.37
C LEU A 101 -2.47 0.53 -11.17
N LYS A 102 -2.87 0.12 -9.96
CA LYS A 102 -2.00 0.14 -8.77
C LYS A 102 -0.69 -0.60 -9.01
N SER A 103 -0.78 -1.84 -9.51
CA SER A 103 0.42 -2.66 -9.77
C SER A 103 1.31 -2.04 -10.85
N LYS A 104 0.71 -1.42 -11.88
CA LYS A 104 1.47 -0.75 -12.93
C LYS A 104 2.25 0.43 -12.38
N ILE A 105 1.61 1.34 -11.64
CA ILE A 105 2.28 2.49 -11.02
C ILE A 105 3.37 1.99 -10.08
N TRP A 106 3.04 1.06 -9.18
CA TRP A 106 3.97 0.50 -8.21
C TRP A 106 5.21 -0.13 -8.85
N SER A 107 5.04 -0.88 -9.95
CA SER A 107 6.16 -1.50 -10.68
C SER A 107 7.07 -0.51 -11.40
N GLU A 108 6.57 0.67 -11.76
CA GLU A 108 7.33 1.70 -12.46
C GLU A 108 8.03 2.66 -11.48
N THR A 109 7.50 2.80 -10.26
CA THR A 109 8.04 3.70 -9.24
C THR A 109 8.98 3.00 -8.26
N GLU A 110 8.93 1.66 -8.19
CA GLU A 110 9.63 0.86 -7.16
C GLU A 110 9.29 1.34 -5.74
N GLY A 111 8.07 1.85 -5.54
CA GLY A 111 7.61 2.45 -4.29
C GLY A 111 7.23 1.44 -3.21
N ILE A 112 6.72 1.95 -2.08
CA ILE A 112 6.05 1.15 -1.04
C ILE A 112 4.54 1.28 -1.17
N LEU A 113 3.80 0.43 -0.47
CA LEU A 113 2.33 0.50 -0.41
C LEU A 113 1.89 0.84 1.01
N GLN A 114 0.87 1.67 1.12
CA GLN A 114 0.10 1.88 2.34
C GLN A 114 -1.35 1.50 2.05
N ALA A 115 -2.02 0.93 3.05
CA ALA A 115 -3.45 0.73 3.03
C ALA A 115 -4.03 1.10 4.40
N ASP A 116 -5.09 1.90 4.38
CA ASP A 116 -5.74 2.40 5.59
C ASP A 116 -6.20 1.26 6.49
N ASN A 117 -5.90 1.36 7.78
CA ASN A 117 -6.20 0.34 8.79
C ASN A 117 -5.59 -1.04 8.50
N GLU A 118 -4.61 -1.12 7.60
CA GLU A 118 -3.81 -2.33 7.38
C GLU A 118 -2.36 -2.05 7.73
N GLY A 119 -1.80 -0.97 7.16
CA GLY A 119 -0.43 -0.52 7.39
C GLY A 119 0.41 -0.43 6.13
N PHE A 120 1.72 -0.62 6.27
CA PHE A 120 2.68 -0.42 5.19
C PHE A 120 3.29 -1.74 4.71
N SER A 121 3.57 -1.82 3.41
CA SER A 121 4.32 -2.91 2.77
C SER A 121 5.60 -2.38 2.13
N ASN A 122 6.67 -3.17 2.17
CA ASN A 122 7.94 -2.82 1.52
C ASN A 122 7.84 -2.82 -0.02
N GLU A 123 8.94 -2.53 -0.69
CA GLU A 123 9.05 -2.44 -2.15
C GLU A 123 8.75 -3.76 -2.87
N GLN A 124 8.74 -4.88 -2.14
CA GLN A 124 8.39 -6.20 -2.65
C GLN A 124 6.92 -6.60 -2.35
N GLY A 125 6.17 -5.75 -1.66
CA GLY A 125 4.76 -5.96 -1.34
C GLY A 125 4.52 -6.81 -0.10
N TYR A 126 5.55 -7.07 0.71
CA TYR A 126 5.40 -7.74 1.99
C TYR A 126 5.06 -6.71 3.06
N HIS A 127 4.04 -7.02 3.86
CA HIS A 127 3.58 -6.12 4.90
C HIS A 127 4.58 -6.05 6.06
N ILE A 128 4.99 -4.83 6.43
CA ILE A 128 6.07 -4.60 7.39
C ILE A 128 5.62 -3.89 8.66
N LEU A 129 4.49 -3.19 8.67
CA LEU A 129 4.03 -2.42 9.83
C LEU A 129 2.55 -2.68 10.09
N TRP A 130 2.20 -3.23 11.26
CA TRP A 130 0.83 -3.57 11.61
C TRP A 130 -0.03 -2.36 11.97
N GLN A 131 -1.10 -2.16 11.21
CA GLN A 131 -2.26 -1.33 11.58
C GLN A 131 -3.59 -2.08 11.38
N PHE A 132 -3.55 -3.38 11.02
CA PHE A 132 -4.73 -4.24 10.94
C PHE A 132 -5.60 -4.18 12.20
N SER A 133 -6.92 -4.26 11.98
CA SER A 133 -7.88 -4.43 13.08
C SER A 133 -7.55 -5.65 13.95
N ASP A 134 -7.93 -5.60 15.23
CA ASP A 134 -7.74 -6.72 16.16
C ASP A 134 -8.43 -8.02 15.70
N ASN A 135 -9.45 -7.92 14.86
CA ASN A 135 -10.21 -9.04 14.32
C ASN A 135 -9.66 -9.60 13.00
N ALA A 136 -8.57 -9.04 12.46
CA ALA A 136 -7.96 -9.52 11.23
C ALA A 136 -7.53 -11.00 11.35
N SER A 137 -7.79 -11.78 10.31
CA SER A 137 -7.46 -13.21 10.29
C SER A 137 -7.20 -13.71 8.88
N GLY A 138 -6.57 -14.88 8.77
CA GLY A 138 -6.24 -15.49 7.50
C GLY A 138 -4.79 -15.27 7.10
N PRO A 139 -4.34 -15.97 6.05
CA PRO A 139 -2.96 -15.93 5.60
C PRO A 139 -2.59 -14.56 5.02
N TRP A 140 -1.44 -14.01 5.42
CA TRP A 140 -0.91 -12.77 4.87
C TRP A 140 0.60 -12.80 4.70
N TYR A 141 1.09 -12.09 3.69
CA TYR A 141 2.52 -11.97 3.38
C TYR A 141 3.12 -10.80 4.15
N MET A 142 4.09 -11.10 4.99
CA MET A 142 4.73 -10.16 5.90
C MET A 142 6.25 -10.19 5.73
N ALA A 143 6.93 -9.16 6.23
CA ALA A 143 8.39 -9.17 6.35
C ALA A 143 8.85 -8.46 7.62
N VAL A 144 9.98 -8.91 8.16
CA VAL A 144 10.71 -8.21 9.24
C VAL A 144 12.17 -8.05 8.85
N LYS A 145 12.85 -7.05 9.42
CA LYS A 145 14.30 -6.88 9.26
C LYS A 145 15.08 -7.87 10.13
N ASP A 146 16.07 -8.54 9.55
CA ASP A 146 17.06 -9.33 10.30
C ASP A 146 18.17 -8.47 10.93
N SER A 147 19.12 -9.11 11.63
CA SER A 147 20.27 -8.42 12.24
C SER A 147 21.22 -7.74 11.24
N SER A 148 21.12 -8.11 9.96
CA SER A 148 21.90 -7.55 8.86
C SER A 148 21.13 -6.48 8.09
N ASP A 149 19.97 -6.06 8.60
CA ASP A 149 19.05 -5.10 7.99
C ASP A 149 18.49 -5.55 6.62
N ASN A 150 18.37 -6.86 6.40
CA ASN A 150 17.66 -7.43 5.24
C ASN A 150 16.23 -7.80 5.62
N PHE A 151 15.30 -7.66 4.67
CA PHE A 151 13.94 -8.19 4.86
C PHE A 151 13.94 -9.72 4.77
N VAL A 152 13.35 -10.36 5.77
CA VAL A 152 13.02 -11.79 5.75
C VAL A 152 11.52 -11.90 5.55
N ASN A 153 11.15 -12.50 4.42
CA ASN A 153 9.78 -12.60 3.96
C ASN A 153 9.16 -13.91 4.45
N PHE A 154 7.92 -13.85 4.88
CA PHE A 154 7.18 -15.01 5.34
C PHE A 154 5.68 -14.80 5.21
N LYS A 155 4.95 -15.88 5.36
CA LYS A 155 3.50 -15.90 5.42
C LYS A 155 3.06 -16.37 6.79
N MET A 156 2.21 -15.58 7.44
CA MET A 156 1.65 -15.89 8.76
C MET A 156 0.12 -15.83 8.73
N ASP A 157 -0.52 -16.41 9.73
CA ASP A 157 -1.96 -16.21 9.96
C ASP A 157 -2.17 -14.97 10.83
N LEU A 158 -2.85 -13.96 10.30
CA LEU A 158 -3.20 -12.76 11.05
C LEU A 158 -4.06 -13.08 12.26
N GLY A 159 -4.73 -14.23 12.36
CA GLY A 159 -5.53 -14.63 13.53
C GLY A 159 -4.72 -15.27 14.66
N ASP A 160 -3.48 -15.69 14.39
CA ASP A 160 -2.65 -16.35 15.39
C ASP A 160 -1.97 -15.32 16.31
N LYS A 161 -2.52 -15.17 17.52
CA LYS A 161 -2.03 -14.22 18.53
C LYS A 161 -0.56 -14.40 18.89
N LYS A 162 -0.02 -15.63 18.84
CA LYS A 162 1.40 -15.85 19.11
C LYS A 162 2.24 -15.32 17.97
N GLN A 163 1.81 -15.59 16.72
CA GLN A 163 2.53 -15.08 15.56
C GLN A 163 2.48 -13.56 15.48
N ARG A 164 1.34 -12.93 15.82
CA ARG A 164 1.24 -11.46 15.95
C ARG A 164 2.27 -10.89 16.92
N GLN A 165 2.34 -11.46 18.12
CA GLN A 165 3.28 -10.97 19.12
C GLN A 165 4.73 -11.09 18.65
N GLU A 166 5.09 -12.22 18.03
CA GLU A 166 6.45 -12.40 17.49
C GLU A 166 6.74 -11.42 16.35
N PHE A 167 5.75 -11.13 15.49
CA PHE A 167 5.85 -10.06 14.48
C PHE A 167 6.03 -8.68 15.11
N PHE A 168 5.26 -8.33 16.15
CA PHE A 168 5.37 -7.06 16.86
C PHE A 168 6.74 -6.88 17.54
N ASP A 169 7.32 -7.99 17.98
CA ASP A 169 8.68 -8.04 18.52
C ASP A 169 9.76 -7.95 17.42
N GLY A 170 9.37 -7.82 16.15
CA GLY A 170 10.26 -7.70 14.99
C GLY A 170 10.93 -9.01 14.59
N ARG A 171 10.28 -10.16 14.85
CA ARG A 171 10.84 -11.49 14.59
C ARG A 171 9.97 -12.25 13.60
N VAL A 172 10.59 -13.14 12.82
CA VAL A 172 9.84 -14.11 12.01
C VAL A 172 9.09 -15.04 12.97
N PRO A 173 7.75 -15.12 12.90
CA PRO A 173 6.98 -15.97 13.77
C PRO A 173 7.30 -17.45 13.62
N LYS A 174 7.26 -18.19 14.73
CA LYS A 174 7.35 -19.65 14.70
C LYS A 174 6.11 -20.23 14.05
N GLY A 175 6.32 -21.09 13.06
CA GLY A 175 5.22 -21.70 12.29
C GLY A 175 4.76 -20.87 11.10
N ALA A 176 5.34 -19.69 10.87
CA ALA A 176 5.20 -18.98 9.60
C ALA A 176 5.93 -19.75 8.47
N GLU A 177 5.40 -19.64 7.26
CA GLU A 177 5.99 -20.20 6.05
C GLU A 177 6.96 -19.17 5.44
N LEU A 178 8.26 -19.48 5.39
CA LEU A 178 9.24 -18.64 4.69
C LEU A 178 8.97 -18.65 3.18
N VAL A 179 9.11 -17.50 2.53
CA VAL A 179 8.85 -17.31 1.09
C VAL A 179 9.97 -16.58 0.37
#